data_AF-A0A8H6Y816-F1
#
_entry.id   AF-A0A8H6Y816-F1
#
_cell.length_a   1.000
_cell.length_b   1.000
_cell.length_c   1.000
_cell.angle_alpha   90.00
_cell.angle_beta   90.00
_cell.angle_gamma   90.00
#
_symmetry.space_group_name_H-M   'P 1'
#
loop_
_entity.id
_entity.type
_entity.pdbx_description
1 polymer ?
#
loop_
_entity_poly.entity_id
_entity_poly.type
_entity_poly.pdbx_seq_one_letter_code
_entity_poly.pdbx_strand_id
1 'polypeptide(L)'
;MWRTTHPRLVAASAALLLCATRAAADNLACNGTGMDWYTNMVGETPCQTYQKLRQICNSQYTVGVQNINTPPDSCSDQVCACLYVLFFRQTPLLTLDPATCCCNTIAFSLSMLCLNCQQNIGTGSGFDAGVGAYQDYLGSCGNPQSFKLPTDIQTAVCNEKIKINNDIYSNGWGDGSWFYVFTRDSIIKDNIVANNNSFTHCASTTVNTSSSASGSSASASKSAQPSGTSSPDTSPPTTTKNNLASGAIAGIAVGAAIVGLAAAALLWWFCYYKKRHDRDSRRAGGIGGSVRWGWGWDARTPKGWERRGGG
;
A
#
# COMPACT_ATOMS: atom_id res chain seq x y z
N MET A 1 -11.36 -7.36 68.07
CA MET A 1 -9.98 -7.18 67.55
C MET A 1 -10.03 -7.29 66.03
N TRP A 2 -9.85 -6.17 65.35
CA TRP A 2 -9.86 -6.06 63.89
C TRP A 2 -8.48 -6.44 63.33
N ARG A 3 -8.42 -7.24 62.27
CA ARG A 3 -7.23 -7.32 61.41
C ARG A 3 -7.62 -6.96 59.99
N THR A 4 -7.04 -5.86 59.56
CA THR A 4 -7.12 -5.21 58.25
C THR A 4 -6.41 -6.04 57.19
N THR A 5 -7.13 -6.44 56.14
CA THR A 5 -6.58 -6.98 54.89
C THR A 5 -6.27 -5.83 53.93
N HIS A 6 -5.02 -5.78 53.44
CA HIS A 6 -4.53 -4.78 52.49
C HIS A 6 -5.03 -5.04 51.05
N PRO A 7 -5.49 -4.01 50.32
CA PRO A 7 -5.69 -4.07 48.87
C PRO A 7 -4.60 -3.24 48.18
N ARG A 8 -3.54 -3.86 47.68
CA ARG A 8 -2.55 -3.18 46.81
C ARG A 8 -1.93 -4.13 45.80
N LEU A 9 -2.71 -4.67 44.86
CA LEU A 9 -2.18 -5.43 43.73
C LEU A 9 -3.19 -5.46 42.55
N VAL A 10 -3.61 -4.30 42.01
CA VAL A 10 -4.38 -4.26 40.74
C VAL A 10 -3.89 -3.18 39.75
N ALA A 11 -3.00 -2.27 40.13
CA ALA A 11 -2.66 -1.11 39.28
C ALA A 11 -1.39 -1.26 38.43
N ALA A 12 -1.03 -2.47 37.97
CA ALA A 12 0.19 -2.68 37.16
C ALA A 12 -0.02 -3.46 35.85
N SER A 13 -1.26 -3.66 35.40
CA SER A 13 -1.56 -4.50 34.21
C SER A 13 -2.17 -3.77 33.02
N ALA A 14 -2.36 -2.44 33.08
CA ALA A 14 -2.95 -1.68 31.98
C ALA A 14 -1.91 -0.97 31.07
N ALA A 15 -0.66 -0.77 31.54
CA ALA A 15 0.34 -0.02 30.77
C ALA A 15 1.13 -0.87 29.75
N LEU A 16 1.15 -2.20 29.90
CA LEU A 16 1.85 -3.11 28.97
C LEU A 16 1.02 -3.46 27.72
N LEU A 17 -0.31 -3.23 27.75
CA LEU A 17 -1.19 -3.46 26.59
C LEU A 17 -1.25 -2.26 25.62
N LEU A 18 -0.66 -1.11 25.97
CA LEU A 18 -0.64 0.09 25.13
C LEU A 18 0.64 0.25 24.28
N CYS A 19 1.67 -0.58 24.49
CA CYS A 19 2.89 -0.53 23.67
C CYS A 19 2.88 -1.48 22.47
N ALA A 20 1.99 -2.49 22.42
CA ALA A 20 1.96 -3.46 21.32
C ALA A 20 1.28 -2.94 20.05
N THR A 21 0.55 -1.81 20.10
CA THR A 21 -0.19 -1.28 18.94
C THR A 21 0.56 -0.21 18.14
N ARG A 22 1.74 0.24 18.58
CA ARG A 22 2.50 1.29 17.88
C ARG A 22 3.50 0.78 16.84
N ALA A 23 3.86 -0.50 16.85
CA ALA A 23 4.85 -1.05 15.91
C ALA A 23 4.28 -1.41 14.53
N ALA A 24 2.95 -1.52 14.38
CA ALA A 24 2.31 -1.82 13.10
C ALA A 24 1.96 -0.56 12.27
N ALA A 25 2.12 0.64 12.85
CA ALA A 25 1.76 1.90 12.19
C ALA A 25 2.84 2.40 11.21
N ASP A 26 4.10 2.00 11.39
CA ASP A 26 5.23 2.63 10.69
C ASP A 26 5.32 2.19 9.21
N ASN A 27 5.06 0.92 8.92
CA ASN A 27 5.11 0.39 7.55
C ASN A 27 3.86 0.71 6.71
N LEU A 28 2.81 1.26 7.33
CA LEU A 28 1.57 1.63 6.66
C LEU A 28 1.55 3.09 6.20
N ALA A 29 2.42 3.93 6.75
CA ALA A 29 2.55 5.32 6.33
C ALA A 29 3.44 5.44 5.08
N CYS A 30 3.16 6.44 4.24
CA CYS A 30 4.08 6.79 3.15
C CYS A 30 5.19 7.68 3.68
N ASN A 31 6.41 7.48 3.19
CA ASN A 31 7.59 8.25 3.62
C ASN A 31 7.70 9.62 2.91
N GLY A 32 6.61 10.11 2.31
CA GLY A 32 6.52 11.39 1.61
C GLY A 32 5.22 11.55 0.81
N THR A 33 5.16 12.58 -0.05
CA THR A 33 3.93 13.03 -0.74
C THR A 33 3.70 12.38 -2.11
N GLY A 34 4.61 11.52 -2.57
CA GLY A 34 4.52 10.89 -3.90
C GLY A 34 3.29 10.00 -4.11
N MET A 35 2.60 9.63 -3.02
CA MET A 35 1.35 8.84 -3.04
C MET A 35 0.14 9.61 -2.51
N ASP A 36 0.24 10.92 -2.32
CA ASP A 36 -0.87 11.76 -1.85
C ASP A 36 -2.05 11.72 -2.82
N TRP A 37 -1.80 11.60 -4.13
CA TRP A 37 -2.85 11.44 -5.13
C TRP A 37 -3.73 10.21 -4.86
N TYR A 38 -3.14 9.10 -4.39
CA TYR A 38 -3.86 7.88 -4.03
C TYR A 38 -4.60 8.10 -2.71
N THR A 39 -3.90 8.61 -1.69
CA THR A 39 -4.46 8.84 -0.35
C THR A 39 -5.63 9.82 -0.38
N ASN A 40 -5.55 10.88 -1.19
CA ASN A 40 -6.64 11.86 -1.34
C ASN A 40 -7.87 11.27 -2.05
N MET A 41 -7.68 10.28 -2.93
CA MET A 41 -8.77 9.64 -3.66
C MET A 41 -9.43 8.51 -2.85
N VAL A 42 -8.61 7.66 -2.24
CA VAL A 42 -9.05 6.46 -1.51
C VAL A 42 -9.42 6.79 -0.06
N GLY A 43 -8.72 7.75 0.56
CA GLY A 43 -8.85 8.11 1.98
C GLY A 43 -7.93 7.32 2.92
N GLU A 44 -7.05 6.49 2.37
CA GLU A 44 -6.06 5.68 3.08
C GLU A 44 -4.83 5.46 2.19
N THR A 45 -3.70 5.07 2.78
CA THR A 45 -2.48 4.81 2.02
C THR A 45 -2.60 3.51 1.20
N PRO A 46 -1.83 3.35 0.11
CA PRO A 46 -1.82 2.09 -0.63
C PRO A 46 -1.42 0.88 0.22
N CYS A 47 -0.52 1.08 1.19
CA CYS A 47 -0.13 0.03 2.14
C CYS A 47 -1.29 -0.38 3.06
N GLN A 48 -2.13 0.56 3.50
CA GLN A 48 -3.33 0.25 4.28
C GLN A 48 -4.34 -0.55 3.46
N THR A 49 -4.60 -0.13 2.21
CA THR A 49 -5.49 -0.88 1.30
C THR A 49 -4.95 -2.29 1.04
N TYR A 50 -3.64 -2.41 0.79
CA TYR A 50 -2.98 -3.70 0.58
C TYR A 50 -3.11 -4.59 1.83
N GLN A 51 -2.82 -4.08 3.02
CA GLN A 51 -2.95 -4.83 4.26
C GLN A 51 -4.38 -5.33 4.48
N LYS A 52 -5.38 -4.45 4.32
CA LYS A 52 -6.79 -4.81 4.50
C LYS A 52 -7.23 -5.90 3.51
N LEU A 53 -6.79 -5.80 2.24
CA LEU A 53 -7.06 -6.83 1.25
C LEU A 53 -6.47 -8.17 1.68
N ARG A 54 -5.20 -8.20 2.07
CA ARG A 54 -4.53 -9.42 2.54
C ARG A 54 -5.17 -9.98 3.82
N GLN A 55 -5.70 -9.11 4.69
CA GLN A 55 -6.38 -9.47 5.93
C GLN A 55 -7.70 -10.20 5.75
N ILE A 56 -8.35 -10.08 4.57
CA ILE A 56 -9.51 -10.91 4.22
C ILE A 56 -9.15 -12.40 4.26
N CYS A 57 -7.92 -12.74 3.84
CA CYS A 57 -7.44 -14.12 3.74
C CYS A 57 -6.56 -14.55 4.90
N ASN A 58 -5.85 -13.60 5.52
CA ASN A 58 -5.03 -13.83 6.70
C ASN A 58 -5.17 -12.64 7.65
N SER A 59 -6.05 -12.75 8.65
CA SER A 59 -6.34 -11.65 9.59
C SER A 59 -5.13 -11.18 10.39
N GLN A 60 -4.05 -11.98 10.46
CA GLN A 60 -2.80 -11.63 11.12
C GLN A 60 -1.78 -11.00 10.16
N TYR A 61 -2.10 -10.87 8.88
CA TYR A 61 -1.22 -10.25 7.92
C TYR A 61 -0.94 -8.79 8.30
N THR A 62 0.34 -8.45 8.29
CA THR A 62 0.82 -7.09 8.51
C THR A 62 1.80 -6.74 7.39
N VAL A 63 1.70 -5.54 6.86
CA VAL A 63 2.61 -5.08 5.82
C VAL A 63 3.97 -4.78 6.45
N GLY A 64 5.00 -5.45 5.95
CA GLY A 64 6.40 -5.18 6.31
C GLY A 64 7.00 -4.03 5.51
N VAL A 65 8.30 -3.80 5.69
CA VAL A 65 9.09 -2.97 4.78
C VAL A 65 9.20 -3.69 3.43
N GLN A 66 8.79 -3.03 2.37
CA GLN A 66 8.73 -3.54 1.01
C GLN A 66 10.13 -3.61 0.39
N ASN A 67 10.41 -4.71 -0.31
CA ASN A 67 11.67 -4.91 -1.00
C ASN A 67 11.72 -4.09 -2.30
N ILE A 68 12.80 -3.35 -2.53
CA ILE A 68 13.00 -2.61 -3.78
C ILE A 68 13.27 -3.53 -4.98
N ASN A 69 13.70 -4.77 -4.73
CA ASN A 69 13.80 -5.79 -5.75
C ASN A 69 12.40 -6.36 -5.98
N THR A 70 11.82 -6.06 -7.14
CA THR A 70 10.46 -6.47 -7.47
C THR A 70 10.41 -7.98 -7.77
N PRO A 71 9.38 -8.70 -7.28
CA PRO A 71 8.21 -8.21 -6.53
C PRO A 71 8.53 -7.83 -5.08
N PRO A 72 7.88 -6.78 -4.53
CA PRO A 72 8.26 -6.20 -3.24
C PRO A 72 7.83 -7.05 -2.03
N ASP A 73 6.86 -7.94 -2.25
CA ASP A 73 6.33 -8.92 -1.31
C ASP A 73 6.16 -10.25 -2.07
N SER A 74 6.00 -11.35 -1.35
CA SER A 74 5.67 -12.65 -1.93
C SER A 74 4.36 -13.15 -1.35
N CYS A 75 3.53 -13.77 -2.18
CA CYS A 75 2.25 -14.33 -1.78
C CYS A 75 2.40 -15.67 -1.03
N SER A 76 3.25 -15.73 0.00
CA SER A 76 3.68 -16.97 0.66
C SER A 76 2.93 -17.30 1.96
N ASP A 77 2.32 -16.30 2.60
CA ASP A 77 1.62 -16.44 3.87
C ASP A 77 0.18 -16.93 3.71
N GLN A 78 -0.33 -16.92 2.48
CA GLN A 78 -1.63 -17.45 2.16
C GLN A 78 -1.42 -18.87 1.66
N VAL A 79 -2.02 -19.83 2.38
CA VAL A 79 -2.16 -21.19 1.86
C VAL A 79 -2.88 -21.02 0.52
N CYS A 80 -2.17 -21.16 -0.59
CA CYS A 80 -2.72 -21.01 -1.94
C CYS A 80 -3.91 -21.98 -2.17
N ALA A 81 -4.06 -22.94 -1.25
CA ALA A 81 -5.25 -23.71 -1.06
C ALA A 81 -6.15 -23.09 0.03
N CYS A 82 -7.34 -22.65 -0.36
CA CYS A 82 -8.53 -22.72 0.51
C CYS A 82 -8.89 -24.19 0.81
N LEU A 83 -7.93 -24.97 1.31
CA LEU A 83 -8.05 -26.38 1.68
C LEU A 83 -8.15 -26.51 3.21
N TYR A 84 -8.92 -25.63 3.85
CA TYR A 84 -9.36 -25.83 5.22
C TYR A 84 -10.89 -25.78 5.37
N VAL A 85 -11.63 -26.01 4.28
CA VAL A 85 -13.04 -26.44 4.35
C VAL A 85 -13.17 -27.97 4.27
N LEU A 86 -12.07 -28.73 4.33
CA LEU A 86 -12.11 -30.21 4.26
C LEU A 86 -11.93 -30.94 5.59
N PHE A 87 -12.21 -30.31 6.75
CA PHE A 87 -12.31 -31.07 8.00
C PHE A 87 -13.70 -31.21 8.61
N PHE A 88 -14.76 -30.59 8.07
CA PHE A 88 -16.13 -31.02 8.37
C PHE A 88 -17.10 -30.81 7.18
N ARG A 89 -17.49 -31.96 6.59
CA ARG A 89 -18.61 -32.22 5.65
C ARG A 89 -18.42 -31.97 4.15
N GLN A 90 -17.97 -33.04 3.48
CA GLN A 90 -18.55 -33.67 2.28
C GLN A 90 -19.66 -32.88 1.54
N THR A 91 -19.30 -32.13 0.50
CA THR A 91 -20.17 -31.86 -0.66
C THR A 91 -19.39 -32.15 -1.94
N PRO A 92 -19.99 -32.76 -2.98
CA PRO A 92 -19.29 -33.12 -4.19
C PRO A 92 -19.32 -31.99 -5.22
N LEU A 93 -18.24 -31.91 -5.99
CA LEU A 93 -18.19 -31.34 -7.34
C LEU A 93 -18.37 -29.82 -7.48
N LEU A 94 -17.38 -29.05 -7.02
CA LEU A 94 -16.96 -27.82 -7.68
C LEU A 94 -15.44 -27.84 -7.79
N THR A 95 -14.95 -27.66 -9.01
CA THR A 95 -13.53 -27.51 -9.34
C THR A 95 -12.92 -26.41 -8.48
N LEU A 96 -12.20 -26.79 -7.43
CA LEU A 96 -11.39 -25.88 -6.63
C LEU A 96 -10.27 -25.37 -7.51
N ASP A 97 -10.39 -24.14 -7.99
CA ASP A 97 -9.30 -23.41 -8.64
C ASP A 97 -8.29 -23.02 -7.54
N PRO A 98 -7.02 -23.48 -7.55
CA PRO A 98 -6.07 -23.33 -6.44
C PRO A 98 -5.43 -21.92 -6.33
N ALA A 99 -6.23 -20.87 -6.57
CA ALA A 99 -5.79 -19.46 -6.55
C ALA A 99 -6.55 -18.59 -5.53
N THR A 100 -7.23 -19.20 -4.55
CA THR A 100 -8.46 -18.65 -3.96
C THR A 100 -8.30 -17.84 -2.69
N CYS A 101 -7.17 -17.21 -2.45
CA CYS A 101 -7.20 -16.16 -1.43
C CYS A 101 -6.13 -15.14 -1.73
N CYS A 102 -6.55 -13.92 -2.09
CA CYS A 102 -5.79 -12.67 -2.25
C CYS A 102 -4.45 -12.67 -3.04
N CYS A 103 -4.00 -13.79 -3.61
CA CYS A 103 -2.89 -13.87 -4.56
C CYS A 103 -3.39 -13.62 -5.98
N ASN A 104 -3.53 -12.34 -6.35
CA ASN A 104 -3.98 -11.95 -7.68
C ASN A 104 -3.28 -10.66 -8.14
N THR A 105 -3.50 -10.27 -9.39
CA THR A 105 -2.87 -9.09 -9.98
C THR A 105 -3.28 -7.78 -9.29
N ILE A 106 -4.44 -7.73 -8.64
CA ILE A 106 -4.91 -6.56 -7.88
C ILE A 106 -4.09 -6.41 -6.60
N ALA A 107 -3.87 -7.50 -5.87
CA ALA A 107 -3.02 -7.50 -4.68
C ALA A 107 -1.57 -7.17 -5.02
N PHE A 108 -1.04 -7.72 -6.12
CA PHE A 108 0.28 -7.36 -6.64
C PHE A 108 0.40 -5.87 -7.02
N SER A 109 -0.62 -5.31 -7.68
CA SER A 109 -0.63 -3.88 -8.01
C SER A 109 -0.65 -3.00 -6.75
N LEU A 110 -1.42 -3.40 -5.72
CA LEU A 110 -1.45 -2.69 -4.44
C LEU A 110 -0.13 -2.82 -3.66
N SER A 111 0.57 -3.97 -3.75
CA SER A 111 1.89 -4.13 -3.13
C SER A 111 2.94 -3.24 -3.82
N MET A 112 2.88 -3.12 -5.15
CA MET A 112 3.71 -2.19 -5.92
C MET A 112 3.42 -0.71 -5.58
N LEU A 113 2.16 -0.33 -5.42
CA LEU A 113 1.80 1.01 -4.94
C LEU A 113 2.30 1.23 -3.50
N CYS A 114 2.25 0.20 -2.65
CA CYS A 114 2.78 0.27 -1.29
C CYS A 114 4.31 0.41 -1.27
N LEU A 115 5.05 -0.28 -2.15
CA LEU A 115 6.49 -0.07 -2.32
C LEU A 115 6.77 1.41 -2.63
N ASN A 116 6.09 1.96 -3.63
CA ASN A 116 6.26 3.37 -4.03
C ASN A 116 5.92 4.36 -2.88
N CYS A 117 4.92 4.02 -2.06
CA CYS A 117 4.56 4.75 -0.84
C CYS A 117 5.70 4.76 0.21
N GLN A 118 6.27 3.59 0.50
CA GLN A 118 7.33 3.47 1.52
C GLN A 118 8.67 4.06 1.07
N GLN A 119 9.00 3.97 -0.23
CA GLN A 119 10.30 4.42 -0.74
C GLN A 119 10.39 5.94 -0.98
N ASN A 120 9.31 6.69 -0.75
CA ASN A 120 9.23 8.14 -1.03
C ASN A 120 9.76 8.52 -2.42
N ILE A 121 9.04 8.09 -3.44
CA ILE A 121 9.41 8.35 -4.83
C ILE A 121 9.28 9.83 -5.24
N GLY A 122 8.75 10.70 -4.38
CA GLY A 122 8.50 12.11 -4.67
C GLY A 122 7.68 12.28 -5.96
N THR A 123 8.19 13.07 -6.91
CA THR A 123 7.61 13.27 -8.25
C THR A 123 8.26 12.39 -9.33
N GLY A 124 9.08 11.42 -8.93
CA GLY A 124 9.82 10.54 -9.85
C GLY A 124 8.95 9.54 -10.60
N SER A 125 9.62 8.68 -11.38
CA SER A 125 9.00 7.61 -12.18
C SER A 125 8.55 6.40 -11.37
N GLY A 126 8.81 6.37 -10.06
CA GLY A 126 8.50 5.22 -9.20
C GLY A 126 9.35 3.99 -9.48
N PHE A 127 8.98 2.88 -8.84
CA PHE A 127 9.52 1.54 -9.03
C PHE A 127 8.58 0.74 -9.94
N ASP A 128 9.14 0.22 -11.03
CA ASP A 128 8.45 -0.66 -11.96
C ASP A 128 8.82 -2.12 -11.69
N ALA A 129 7.96 -3.04 -12.13
CA ALA A 129 8.18 -4.47 -12.09
C ALA A 129 8.35 -5.00 -13.52
N GLY A 130 9.46 -5.70 -13.76
CA GLY A 130 9.75 -6.29 -15.06
C GLY A 130 8.84 -7.46 -15.41
N VAL A 131 9.00 -7.99 -16.63
CA VAL A 131 8.36 -9.23 -17.08
C VAL A 131 8.64 -10.36 -16.08
N GLY A 132 7.62 -11.13 -15.70
CA GLY A 132 7.75 -12.23 -14.76
C GLY A 132 7.53 -11.85 -13.29
N ALA A 133 7.51 -10.57 -12.93
CA ALA A 133 7.47 -10.15 -11.53
C ALA A 133 6.18 -10.57 -10.81
N TYR A 134 5.03 -10.57 -11.51
CA TYR A 134 3.79 -11.10 -10.95
C TYR A 134 3.86 -12.61 -10.71
N GLN A 135 4.50 -13.36 -11.61
CA GLN A 135 4.70 -14.80 -11.45
C GLN A 135 5.63 -15.10 -10.26
N ASP A 136 6.66 -14.29 -10.07
CA ASP A 136 7.51 -14.34 -8.89
C ASP A 136 6.72 -13.99 -7.62
N TYR A 137 5.81 -13.01 -7.69
CA TYR A 137 4.93 -12.63 -6.58
C TYR A 137 4.04 -13.79 -6.15
N LEU A 138 3.51 -14.54 -7.11
CA LEU A 138 2.65 -15.71 -6.85
C LEU A 138 3.41 -16.84 -6.15
N GLY A 139 4.73 -16.96 -6.36
CA GLY A 139 5.54 -18.01 -5.76
C GLY A 139 4.96 -19.40 -6.05
N SER A 140 4.56 -20.13 -5.01
CA SER A 140 3.96 -21.46 -5.12
C SER A 140 2.44 -21.45 -5.37
N CYS A 141 1.79 -20.29 -5.50
CA CYS A 141 0.33 -20.17 -5.63
C CYS A 141 -0.25 -20.47 -7.02
N GLY A 142 0.50 -21.18 -7.86
CA GLY A 142 0.08 -21.53 -9.21
C GLY A 142 0.07 -20.32 -10.15
N ASN A 143 -0.73 -20.39 -11.21
CA ASN A 143 -0.71 -19.41 -12.30
C ASN A 143 -2.07 -18.70 -12.48
N PRO A 144 -2.58 -17.94 -11.49
CA PRO A 144 -3.81 -17.18 -11.69
C PRO A 144 -3.59 -15.97 -12.58
N GLN A 145 -4.05 -16.08 -13.82
CA GLN A 145 -4.25 -14.97 -14.75
C GLN A 145 -5.61 -14.30 -14.49
N SER A 146 -5.88 -13.89 -13.25
CA SER A 146 -7.14 -13.26 -12.90
C SER A 146 -6.90 -11.79 -12.52
N PHE A 147 -7.11 -10.91 -13.49
CA PHE A 147 -7.33 -9.47 -13.32
C PHE A 147 -8.63 -9.15 -12.55
N LYS A 148 -9.11 -10.09 -11.73
CA LYS A 148 -10.38 -10.00 -11.02
C LYS A 148 -10.22 -10.67 -9.67
N LEU A 149 -10.89 -10.12 -8.66
CA LEU A 149 -11.06 -10.80 -7.40
C LEU A 149 -12.06 -11.95 -7.57
N PRO A 150 -11.81 -13.13 -6.98
CA PRO A 150 -12.83 -14.15 -6.79
C PRO A 150 -14.08 -13.57 -6.12
N THR A 151 -15.27 -14.11 -6.40
CA THR A 151 -16.55 -13.53 -5.96
C THR A 151 -16.67 -13.40 -4.44
N ASP A 152 -16.17 -14.37 -3.69
CA ASP A 152 -16.09 -14.36 -2.23
C ASP A 152 -15.17 -13.25 -1.72
N ILE A 153 -13.98 -13.08 -2.32
CA ILE A 153 -13.05 -12.01 -1.97
C ILE A 153 -13.62 -10.65 -2.35
N GLN A 154 -14.25 -10.50 -3.52
CA GLN A 154 -14.92 -9.27 -3.92
C GLN A 154 -16.02 -8.89 -2.93
N THR A 155 -16.81 -9.87 -2.48
CA THR A 155 -17.86 -9.66 -1.48
C THR A 155 -17.27 -9.17 -0.16
N ALA A 156 -16.18 -9.80 0.30
CA ALA A 156 -15.47 -9.37 1.51
C ALA A 156 -14.89 -7.95 1.38
N VAL A 157 -14.26 -7.61 0.24
CA VAL A 157 -13.79 -6.25 -0.08
C VAL A 157 -14.93 -5.23 0.04
N CYS A 158 -16.11 -5.56 -0.50
CA CYS A 158 -17.26 -4.67 -0.43
C CYS A 158 -17.83 -4.52 0.99
N ASN A 159 -17.83 -5.60 1.78
CA ASN A 159 -18.30 -5.59 3.17
C ASN A 159 -17.36 -4.79 4.09
N GLU A 160 -16.06 -4.93 3.89
CA GLU A 160 -15.01 -4.18 4.60
C GLU A 160 -14.84 -2.74 4.06
N LYS A 161 -15.60 -2.36 3.03
CA LYS A 161 -15.56 -1.05 2.36
C LYS A 161 -14.15 -0.68 1.87
N ILE A 162 -13.40 -1.67 1.41
CA ILE A 162 -12.06 -1.46 0.84
C ILE A 162 -12.25 -0.85 -0.55
N LYS A 163 -11.71 0.36 -0.73
CA LYS A 163 -11.80 1.11 -1.98
C LYS A 163 -10.65 0.72 -2.91
N ILE A 164 -10.98 0.05 -4.01
CA ILE A 164 -10.02 -0.31 -5.07
C ILE A 164 -10.54 0.30 -6.36
N ASN A 165 -9.72 1.16 -6.98
CA ASN A 165 -10.09 1.84 -8.22
C ASN A 165 -10.29 0.84 -9.37
N ASN A 166 -11.26 1.10 -10.25
CA ASN A 166 -11.61 0.25 -11.38
C ASN A 166 -10.40 -0.11 -12.26
N ASP A 167 -9.48 0.83 -12.47
CA ASP A 167 -8.29 0.60 -13.30
C ASP A 167 -7.37 -0.49 -12.76
N ILE A 168 -7.35 -0.73 -11.44
CA ILE A 168 -6.55 -1.81 -10.84
C ILE A 168 -7.09 -3.19 -11.27
N TYR A 169 -8.38 -3.29 -11.64
CA TYR A 169 -9.00 -4.51 -12.18
C TYR A 169 -8.75 -4.71 -13.68
N SER A 170 -8.27 -3.71 -14.42
CA SER A 170 -8.11 -3.80 -15.88
C SER A 170 -6.67 -3.62 -16.36
N ASN A 171 -5.80 -3.00 -15.57
CA ASN A 171 -4.52 -2.48 -16.05
C ASN A 171 -3.33 -3.42 -15.80
N GLY A 172 -3.59 -4.69 -15.55
CA GLY A 172 -2.54 -5.68 -15.44
C GLY A 172 -2.01 -6.11 -16.81
N TRP A 173 -0.73 -6.45 -16.85
CA TRP A 173 -0.04 -6.92 -18.06
C TRP A 173 0.00 -8.45 -18.06
N GLY A 174 -0.30 -9.08 -19.19
CA GLY A 174 -0.32 -10.55 -19.30
C GLY A 174 1.04 -11.22 -19.11
N ASP A 175 2.13 -10.45 -19.28
CA ASP A 175 3.51 -10.89 -19.03
C ASP A 175 3.94 -10.73 -17.55
N GLY A 176 3.04 -10.24 -16.70
CA GLY A 176 3.29 -10.02 -15.27
C GLY A 176 4.11 -8.77 -14.94
N SER A 177 4.36 -7.91 -15.93
CA SER A 177 4.97 -6.60 -15.68
C SER A 177 3.99 -5.62 -15.02
N TRP A 178 4.55 -4.58 -14.42
CA TRP A 178 3.78 -3.50 -13.81
C TRP A 178 4.55 -2.19 -13.88
N PHE A 179 3.88 -1.10 -14.23
CA PHE A 179 4.52 0.21 -14.40
C PHE A 179 3.82 1.26 -13.55
N TYR A 180 4.58 1.97 -12.71
CA TYR A 180 4.06 2.96 -11.77
C TYR A 180 3.39 4.12 -12.49
N VAL A 181 4.09 4.77 -13.41
CA VAL A 181 3.59 5.95 -14.12
C VAL A 181 2.32 5.61 -14.89
N PHE A 182 2.31 4.47 -15.58
CA PHE A 182 1.12 4.00 -16.31
C PHE A 182 -0.07 3.77 -15.38
N THR A 183 0.15 3.06 -14.27
CA THR A 183 -0.91 2.73 -13.30
C THR A 183 -1.47 3.99 -12.65
N ARG A 184 -0.59 4.90 -12.19
CA ARG A 184 -0.98 6.19 -11.61
C ARG A 184 -1.79 7.03 -12.60
N ASP A 185 -1.25 7.23 -13.80
CA ASP A 185 -1.84 8.15 -14.77
C ASP A 185 -3.19 7.62 -15.27
N SER A 186 -3.33 6.29 -15.39
CA SER A 186 -4.61 5.65 -15.69
C SER A 186 -5.62 5.90 -14.57
N ILE A 187 -5.28 5.55 -13.32
CA ILE A 187 -6.17 5.74 -12.16
C ILE A 187 -6.63 7.20 -12.03
N ILE A 188 -5.71 8.15 -12.19
CA ILE A 188 -6.03 9.59 -12.15
C ILE A 188 -7.01 9.94 -13.27
N LYS A 189 -6.76 9.45 -14.48
CA LYS A 189 -7.61 9.70 -15.65
C LYS A 189 -9.00 9.10 -15.47
N ASP A 190 -9.12 7.85 -15.04
CA ASP A 190 -10.41 7.22 -14.77
C ASP A 190 -11.16 7.96 -13.66
N ASN A 191 -10.48 8.37 -12.60
CA ASN A 191 -11.11 9.14 -11.53
C ASN A 191 -11.67 10.50 -11.98
N ILE A 192 -10.98 11.19 -12.90
CA ILE A 192 -11.46 12.43 -13.51
C ILE A 192 -12.67 12.16 -14.40
N VAL A 193 -12.58 11.15 -15.28
CA VAL A 193 -13.66 10.80 -16.22
C VAL A 193 -14.91 10.31 -15.48
N ALA A 194 -14.73 9.56 -14.39
CA ALA A 194 -15.80 9.07 -13.55
C ALA A 194 -16.32 10.11 -12.52
N ASN A 195 -15.82 11.35 -12.54
CA ASN A 195 -16.19 12.41 -11.59
C ASN A 195 -16.11 11.96 -10.13
N ASN A 196 -14.96 11.41 -9.73
CA ASN A 196 -14.71 10.81 -8.41
C ASN A 196 -15.56 9.56 -8.09
N ASN A 197 -16.18 8.93 -9.09
CA ASN A 197 -16.93 7.68 -8.95
C ASN A 197 -16.24 6.47 -9.61
N SER A 198 -14.92 6.38 -9.45
CA SER A 198 -14.06 5.33 -10.03
C SER A 198 -13.99 4.04 -9.18
N PHE A 199 -14.87 3.91 -8.18
CA PHE A 199 -14.93 2.77 -7.24
C PHE A 199 -16.25 2.02 -7.42
N THR A 200 -16.45 1.42 -8.59
CA THR A 200 -17.75 0.88 -9.01
C THR A 200 -17.94 -0.61 -8.73
N HIS A 201 -16.85 -1.33 -8.41
CA HIS A 201 -16.90 -2.76 -8.09
C HIS A 201 -17.63 -3.07 -6.79
N CYS A 202 -17.83 -2.08 -5.92
CA CYS A 202 -18.62 -2.19 -4.71
C CYS A 202 -19.60 -1.01 -4.61
N ALA A 203 -20.90 -1.29 -4.53
CA ALA A 203 -21.91 -0.25 -4.35
C ALA A 203 -21.74 0.55 -3.05
N SER A 204 -21.13 -0.07 -2.02
CA SER A 204 -20.82 0.57 -0.73
C SER A 204 -19.69 1.60 -0.80
N THR A 205 -18.88 1.59 -1.88
CA THR A 205 -17.72 2.47 -2.03
C THR A 205 -17.94 3.64 -2.99
N THR A 206 -19.06 3.65 -3.70
CA THR A 206 -19.50 4.75 -4.57
C THR A 206 -19.80 5.99 -3.73
N VAL A 207 -19.24 7.15 -4.11
CA VAL A 207 -19.51 8.41 -3.43
C VAL A 207 -20.99 8.78 -3.66
N ASN A 208 -21.80 8.68 -2.61
CA ASN A 208 -23.16 9.20 -2.60
C ASN A 208 -23.13 10.73 -2.59
N THR A 209 -22.86 11.36 -3.72
CA THR A 209 -23.09 12.78 -3.92
C THR A 209 -24.59 12.99 -4.15
N SER A 210 -25.38 12.85 -3.08
CA SER A 210 -26.79 13.24 -3.06
C SER A 210 -27.06 14.00 -1.77
N SER A 211 -26.87 15.32 -1.87
CA SER A 211 -27.48 16.29 -0.98
C SER A 211 -29.00 16.24 -1.16
N SER A 212 -29.66 15.32 -0.46
CA SER A 212 -31.12 15.31 -0.34
C SER A 212 -31.50 15.85 1.03
N ALA A 213 -31.51 17.19 1.11
CA ALA A 213 -32.35 17.86 2.07
C ALA A 213 -33.81 17.51 1.73
N SER A 214 -34.46 16.76 2.60
CA SER A 214 -35.92 16.65 2.64
C SER A 214 -36.34 17.02 4.04
N GLY A 215 -36.82 18.26 4.16
CA GLY A 215 -37.41 18.78 5.37
C GLY A 215 -38.77 18.16 5.63
N SER A 216 -39.14 18.13 6.91
CA SER A 216 -40.51 18.33 7.35
C SER A 216 -40.50 18.95 8.73
N SER A 217 -41.19 20.08 8.81
CA SER A 217 -41.31 21.04 9.88
C SER A 217 -42.50 20.70 10.80
N ALA A 218 -42.41 21.07 12.08
CA ALA A 218 -43.45 21.69 12.94
C ALA A 218 -43.09 21.45 14.42
N SER A 219 -42.66 22.45 15.20
CA SER A 219 -43.44 23.50 15.89
C SER A 219 -43.96 23.07 17.28
N ALA A 220 -43.41 23.66 18.36
CA ALA A 220 -44.17 24.24 19.50
C ALA A 220 -43.26 24.72 20.67
N SER A 221 -43.01 26.04 20.69
CA SER A 221 -43.32 27.04 21.74
C SER A 221 -43.05 26.85 23.25
N LYS A 222 -42.61 27.99 23.83
CA LYS A 222 -42.68 28.52 25.23
C LYS A 222 -41.46 28.24 26.13
N SER A 223 -41.02 29.09 27.06
CA SER A 223 -41.10 30.53 27.38
C SER A 223 -40.49 30.65 28.80
N ALA A 224 -39.49 31.51 29.05
CA ALA A 224 -39.35 32.36 30.26
C ALA A 224 -37.93 32.94 30.47
N GLN A 225 -37.91 34.28 30.49
CA GLN A 225 -36.95 35.24 31.10
C GLN A 225 -36.99 35.08 32.66
N PRO A 226 -35.97 35.45 33.50
CA PRO A 226 -35.43 36.81 33.54
C PRO A 226 -33.96 37.12 33.93
N SER A 227 -33.61 38.33 33.48
CA SER A 227 -32.71 39.39 33.96
C SER A 227 -31.67 39.12 35.06
N GLY A 228 -30.43 39.50 34.76
CA GLY A 228 -29.37 39.78 35.73
C GLY A 228 -28.29 40.68 35.13
N THR A 229 -28.35 41.97 35.47
CA THR A 229 -27.43 43.05 35.10
C THR A 229 -26.09 42.93 35.83
N SER A 230 -24.95 43.06 35.13
CA SER A 230 -23.77 43.84 35.56
C SER A 230 -22.63 43.79 34.52
N SER A 231 -22.18 44.98 34.11
CA SER A 231 -20.85 45.27 33.52
C SER A 231 -20.07 46.11 34.57
N PRO A 232 -18.80 46.51 34.37
CA PRO A 232 -17.77 46.13 33.38
C PRO A 232 -16.42 45.71 34.03
N ASP A 233 -15.39 45.33 33.25
CA ASP A 233 -14.13 46.08 33.08
C ASP A 233 -12.90 45.25 32.61
N THR A 234 -12.21 45.78 31.58
CA THR A 234 -10.75 45.88 31.35
C THR A 234 -9.79 44.66 31.16
N SER A 235 -9.18 44.66 29.95
CA SER A 235 -7.78 44.37 29.54
C SER A 235 -7.31 43.00 28.96
N PRO A 236 -6.31 43.01 28.03
CA PRO A 236 -5.89 41.87 27.19
C PRO A 236 -4.54 41.23 27.63
N PRO A 237 -4.20 40.02 27.14
CA PRO A 237 -2.81 39.57 27.15
C PRO A 237 -2.26 39.09 25.79
N THR A 238 -1.21 39.80 25.36
CA THR A 238 0.12 39.33 24.93
C THR A 238 0.30 38.23 23.86
N THR A 239 0.84 38.68 22.72
CA THR A 239 1.65 37.95 21.73
C THR A 239 2.73 37.06 22.35
N THR A 240 2.70 35.77 22.01
CA THR A 240 3.74 34.78 22.31
C THR A 240 4.76 34.73 21.17
N LYS A 241 6.05 34.98 21.46
CA LYS A 241 7.17 34.80 20.53
C LYS A 241 7.85 33.46 20.80
N ASN A 242 8.03 32.66 19.75
CA ASN A 242 8.73 31.37 19.78
C ASN A 242 10.25 31.58 19.79
N ASN A 243 10.93 31.13 20.85
CA ASN A 243 12.39 30.98 20.90
C ASN A 243 12.72 29.47 20.96
N LEU A 244 13.39 28.96 19.93
CA LEU A 244 13.93 27.60 19.88
C LEU A 244 15.24 27.54 20.68
N ALA A 245 15.34 26.59 21.61
CA ALA A 245 16.47 26.43 22.52
C ALA A 245 17.73 25.93 21.80
N SER A 246 18.85 26.63 21.99
CA SER A 246 20.20 26.36 21.44
C SER A 246 20.83 25.01 21.79
N GLY A 247 20.11 24.09 22.45
CA GLY A 247 20.62 22.79 22.87
C GLY A 247 20.67 21.71 21.78
N ALA A 248 19.95 21.88 20.66
CA ALA A 248 19.82 20.85 19.62
C ALA A 248 20.96 20.83 18.57
N ILE A 249 21.78 21.87 18.51
CA ILE A 249 22.79 22.05 17.44
C ILE A 249 24.11 21.33 17.75
N ALA A 250 24.41 21.03 19.03
CA ALA A 250 25.68 20.42 19.42
C ALA A 250 25.74 18.88 19.25
N GLY A 251 24.61 18.21 19.02
CA GLY A 251 24.55 16.74 18.97
C GLY A 251 24.91 16.09 17.62
N ILE A 252 24.89 16.85 16.51
CA ILE A 252 24.97 16.28 15.15
C ILE A 252 26.43 16.07 14.68
N ALA A 253 27.39 16.78 15.27
CA ALA A 253 28.78 16.79 14.78
C ALA A 253 29.54 15.46 15.03
N VAL A 254 29.20 14.70 16.07
CA VAL A 254 29.96 13.48 16.44
C VAL A 254 29.43 12.22 15.71
N GLY A 255 28.14 12.19 15.35
CA GLY A 255 27.52 11.04 14.67
C GLY A 255 28.00 10.83 13.23
N ALA A 256 28.33 11.91 12.51
CA ALA A 256 28.71 11.84 11.10
C ALA A 256 30.05 11.12 10.86
N ALA A 257 30.99 11.19 11.81
CA ALA A 257 32.31 10.57 11.66
C ALA A 257 32.26 9.04 11.68
N ILE A 258 31.41 8.45 12.54
CA ILE A 258 31.32 7.00 12.70
C ILE A 258 30.60 6.36 11.50
N VAL A 259 29.51 6.98 11.05
CA VAL A 259 28.75 6.50 9.88
C VAL A 259 29.57 6.61 8.60
N GLY A 260 30.34 7.68 8.44
CA GLY A 260 31.23 7.86 7.28
C GLY A 260 32.31 6.79 7.17
N LEU A 261 32.96 6.43 8.29
CA LEU A 261 34.00 5.41 8.31
C LEU A 261 33.43 3.99 8.05
N ALA A 262 32.25 3.68 8.59
CA ALA A 262 31.59 2.40 8.33
C ALA A 262 31.19 2.26 6.85
N ALA A 263 30.63 3.31 6.23
CA ALA A 263 30.26 3.30 4.82
C ALA A 263 31.48 3.16 3.89
N ALA A 264 32.59 3.84 4.19
CA ALA A 264 33.83 3.73 3.43
C ALA A 264 34.44 2.33 3.50
N ALA A 265 34.40 1.68 4.68
CA ALA A 265 34.89 0.31 4.85
C ALA A 265 34.04 -0.71 4.06
N LEU A 266 32.71 -0.56 4.05
CA LEU A 266 31.80 -1.43 3.30
C LEU A 266 31.96 -1.26 1.78
N LEU A 267 32.10 -0.02 1.30
CA LEU A 267 32.36 0.26 -0.12
C LEU A 267 33.71 -0.33 -0.56
N TRP A 268 34.75 -0.18 0.26
CA TRP A 268 36.07 -0.76 -0.03
C TRP A 268 36.02 -2.30 -0.07
N TRP A 269 35.35 -2.93 0.91
CA TRP A 269 35.15 -4.37 0.95
C TRP A 269 34.40 -4.88 -0.29
N PHE A 270 33.29 -4.23 -0.65
CA PHE A 270 32.48 -4.62 -1.80
C PHE A 270 33.24 -4.50 -3.13
N CYS A 271 34.01 -3.43 -3.30
CA CYS A 271 34.85 -3.24 -4.48
C CYS A 271 36.00 -4.27 -4.55
N TYR A 272 36.58 -4.63 -3.40
CA TYR A 272 37.63 -5.64 -3.32
C TYR A 272 37.09 -7.05 -3.64
N TYR A 273 35.90 -7.39 -3.13
CA TYR A 273 35.28 -8.70 -3.38
C TYR A 273 34.90 -8.87 -4.85
N LYS A 274 34.30 -7.83 -5.47
CA LYS A 274 33.95 -7.85 -6.90
C LYS A 274 35.19 -8.02 -7.79
N LYS A 275 36.31 -7.38 -7.45
CA LYS A 275 37.57 -7.49 -8.21
C LYS A 275 38.21 -8.88 -8.12
N ARG A 276 37.93 -9.68 -7.09
CA ARG A 276 38.40 -11.08 -7.02
C ARG A 276 37.61 -11.99 -7.97
N HIS A 277 36.31 -11.78 -8.12
CA HIS A 277 35.48 -12.63 -8.98
C HIS A 277 35.83 -12.51 -10.48
N ASP A 278 36.32 -11.33 -10.91
CA ASP A 278 36.76 -11.13 -12.31
C ASP A 278 38.11 -11.81 -12.64
N ARG A 279 38.89 -12.21 -11.63
CA ARG A 279 40.17 -12.91 -11.83
C ARG A 279 39.99 -14.39 -12.10
N ASP A 280 38.91 -14.99 -11.64
CA ASP A 280 38.63 -16.41 -11.84
C ASP A 280 38.04 -16.66 -13.25
N SER A 281 37.26 -15.71 -13.79
CA SER A 281 36.71 -15.80 -15.15
C SER A 281 37.74 -15.68 -16.27
N ARG A 282 38.94 -15.12 -16.01
CA ARG A 282 40.02 -15.02 -17.02
C ARG A 282 40.88 -16.27 -17.17
N ARG A 283 40.71 -17.27 -16.29
CA ARG A 283 41.42 -18.56 -16.41
C ARG A 283 40.61 -19.68 -17.05
N ALA A 284 39.30 -19.49 -17.26
CA ALA A 284 38.40 -20.50 -17.83
C ALA A 284 37.97 -20.26 -19.29
N GLY A 285 38.42 -19.17 -19.94
CA GLY A 285 37.90 -18.72 -21.24
C GLY A 285 38.85 -18.86 -22.44
N GLY A 286 39.78 -19.81 -22.42
CA GLY A 286 40.54 -20.19 -23.62
C GLY A 286 39.87 -21.39 -24.28
N ILE A 287 39.39 -21.21 -25.52
CA ILE A 287 38.72 -22.17 -26.43
C ILE A 287 37.20 -21.95 -26.52
N GLY A 288 36.75 -21.34 -27.63
CA GLY A 288 35.38 -21.54 -28.13
C GLY A 288 34.69 -20.32 -28.75
N GLY A 289 34.89 -20.12 -30.06
CA GLY A 289 33.83 -19.75 -31.01
C GLY A 289 33.17 -18.36 -30.92
N SER A 290 33.54 -17.46 -31.82
CA SER A 290 32.71 -16.31 -32.22
C SER A 290 31.35 -16.77 -32.73
N VAL A 291 30.28 -16.34 -32.05
CA VAL A 291 28.93 -16.30 -32.64
C VAL A 291 28.51 -14.83 -32.73
N ARG A 292 28.43 -14.37 -33.97
CA ARG A 292 28.01 -13.02 -34.38
C ARG A 292 26.49 -12.96 -34.33
N TRP A 293 25.91 -12.40 -33.28
CA TRP A 293 24.50 -12.04 -33.25
C TRP A 293 24.33 -10.65 -33.84
N GLY A 294 23.81 -10.61 -35.07
CA GLY A 294 23.36 -9.38 -35.73
C GLY A 294 22.02 -8.95 -35.15
N TRP A 295 21.97 -7.71 -34.65
CA TRP A 295 20.73 -7.04 -34.27
C TRP A 295 20.10 -6.44 -35.53
N GLY A 296 19.11 -7.14 -36.09
CA GLY A 296 18.18 -6.58 -37.07
C GLY A 296 16.98 -5.98 -36.34
N TRP A 297 16.92 -4.65 -36.29
CA TRP A 297 15.73 -3.92 -35.83
C TRP A 297 14.79 -3.73 -37.02
N ASP A 298 13.80 -4.61 -37.16
CA ASP A 298 12.68 -4.39 -38.08
C ASP A 298 11.54 -3.68 -37.34
N ALA A 299 11.45 -2.37 -37.55
CA ALA A 299 10.32 -1.55 -37.15
C ALA A 299 9.12 -1.81 -38.07
N ARG A 300 8.12 -2.55 -37.59
CA ARG A 300 6.81 -2.64 -38.25
C ARG A 300 5.77 -1.91 -37.40
N THR A 301 5.44 -0.70 -37.86
CA THR A 301 4.29 0.08 -37.41
C THR A 301 3.00 -0.52 -37.98
N PRO A 302 1.91 -0.68 -37.21
CA PRO A 302 0.58 -0.82 -37.77
C PRO A 302 -0.06 0.57 -37.94
N LYS A 303 -0.13 1.04 -39.19
CA LYS A 303 -1.08 2.07 -39.61
C LYS A 303 -2.42 1.42 -39.94
N GLY A 304 -3.52 2.05 -39.53
CA GLY A 304 -4.80 1.93 -40.23
C GLY A 304 -5.98 1.47 -39.39
N TRP A 305 -6.61 2.39 -38.67
CA TRP A 305 -8.04 2.32 -38.37
C TRP A 305 -8.73 3.48 -39.07
N GLU A 306 -9.30 3.17 -40.23
CA GLU A 306 -10.07 4.09 -41.05
C GLU A 306 -11.53 4.10 -40.59
N ARG A 307 -11.99 5.28 -40.18
CA ARG A 307 -13.40 5.55 -39.85
C ARG A 307 -14.23 5.42 -41.12
N ARG A 308 -15.23 4.53 -41.11
CA ARG A 308 -16.36 4.60 -42.04
C ARG A 308 -17.57 5.15 -41.28
N GLY A 309 -17.97 6.37 -41.63
CA GLY A 309 -19.21 6.99 -41.18
C GLY A 309 -19.73 7.90 -42.28
N GLY A 310 -21.01 7.74 -42.62
CA GLY A 310 -21.79 8.68 -43.44
C GLY A 310 -22.34 8.07 -44.73
N GLY A 311 -23.67 7.92 -44.78
CA GLY A 311 -24.45 7.52 -45.96
C GLY A 311 -25.64 6.66 -45.61
#